data_AF-A0A151EWD2-F1
#
_entry.id   AF-A0A151EWD2-F1
#
_cell.length_a   1.000
_cell.length_b   1.000
_cell.length_c   1.000
_cell.angle_alpha   90.00
_cell.angle_beta   90.00
_cell.angle_gamma   90.00
#
_symmetry.space_group_name_H-M   'P 1'
#
loop_
_entity.id
_entity.type
_entity.pdbx_description
1 polymer ?
#
loop_
_entity_poly.entity_id
_entity_poly.type
_entity_poly.pdbx_seq_one_letter_code
_entity_poly.pdbx_strand_id
1 'polypeptide(L)'
;MIDIKSHVKGAFGIYIVYVLTFAIGIMYWKHYTFGYVLLVLLLKGVLIFIFSLFGLAFSKELDFEPLPLVRNIKNVKKVGIWIGTTFIMFVIITFVASITSMVMYPISTNILHETFPSESFFETHFEGPPFFAVFLLLFAGAGIAEEVLFRLFAVNVIWYYTKNAKIAIVVSSIIFGLYHLTPLNSLHEIFWEYPFFQVTTCTIAGILLAYTYKKLGFESVVVIHTFLNIF
;
A
#
# COMPACT_ATOMS: atom_id res chain seq x y z
N MET A 1 8.61 -22.95 -19.76
CA MET A 1 9.75 -22.03 -19.54
C MET A 1 9.19 -20.67 -19.15
N ILE A 2 9.51 -20.15 -17.97
CA ILE A 2 9.00 -18.85 -17.50
C ILE A 2 9.60 -17.74 -18.39
N ASP A 3 8.74 -16.96 -19.07
CA ASP A 3 9.18 -15.75 -19.78
C ASP A 3 9.60 -14.66 -18.77
N ILE A 4 10.88 -14.69 -18.41
CA ILE A 4 11.49 -13.73 -17.47
C ILE A 4 11.41 -12.30 -18.02
N LYS A 5 11.41 -12.11 -19.35
CA LYS A 5 11.52 -10.77 -19.95
C LYS A 5 10.30 -9.90 -19.69
N SER A 6 9.09 -10.48 -19.72
CA SER A 6 7.86 -9.72 -19.42
C SER A 6 7.76 -9.32 -17.95
N HIS A 7 8.18 -10.18 -17.02
CA HIS A 7 8.18 -9.88 -15.58
C HIS A 7 9.18 -8.78 -15.24
N VAL A 8 10.39 -8.85 -15.80
CA VAL A 8 11.43 -7.82 -15.60
C VAL A 8 10.93 -6.46 -16.08
N LYS A 9 10.26 -6.39 -17.24
CA LYS A 9 9.68 -5.13 -17.74
C LYS A 9 8.62 -4.56 -16.78
N GLY A 10 7.71 -5.39 -16.27
CA GLY A 10 6.69 -4.96 -15.31
C GLY A 10 7.28 -4.46 -14.00
N ALA A 11 8.21 -5.22 -13.41
CA ALA A 11 8.90 -4.84 -12.18
C ALA A 11 9.72 -3.56 -12.35
N PHE A 12 10.40 -3.41 -13.49
CA PHE A 12 11.17 -2.21 -13.81
C PHE A 12 10.26 -0.98 -13.98
N GLY A 13 9.07 -1.15 -14.56
CA GLY A 13 8.05 -0.10 -14.63
C GLY A 13 7.62 0.39 -13.25
N ILE A 14 7.25 -0.53 -12.34
CA ILE A 14 6.88 -0.20 -10.95
C ILE A 14 8.04 0.52 -10.23
N TYR A 15 9.26 0.00 -10.38
CA TYR A 15 10.47 0.58 -9.81
C TYR A 15 10.71 2.02 -10.28
N ILE A 16 10.63 2.29 -11.59
CA ILE A 16 10.81 3.64 -12.13
C ILE A 16 9.78 4.60 -11.55
N VAL A 17 8.50 4.20 -11.54
CA VAL A 17 7.43 5.05 -11.01
C VAL A 17 7.69 5.36 -9.53
N TYR A 18 8.02 4.35 -8.72
CA TYR A 18 8.38 4.53 -7.31
C TYR A 18 9.54 5.52 -7.12
N VAL A 19 10.64 5.31 -7.86
CA VAL A 19 11.84 6.14 -7.74
C VAL A 19 11.55 7.60 -8.10
N LEU A 20 10.84 7.83 -9.21
CA LEU A 20 10.52 9.18 -9.66
C LEU A 20 9.58 9.90 -8.68
N THR A 21 8.50 9.25 -8.24
CA THR A 21 7.53 9.89 -7.35
C THR A 21 8.14 10.16 -5.97
N PHE A 22 8.92 9.23 -5.44
CA PHE A 22 9.63 9.43 -4.17
C PHE A 22 10.69 10.54 -4.26
N ALA A 23 11.51 10.55 -5.31
CA ALA A 23 12.55 11.56 -5.51
C ALA A 23 11.95 12.96 -5.58
N ILE A 24 10.92 13.14 -6.42
CA ILE A 24 10.23 14.41 -6.59
C ILE A 24 9.55 14.80 -5.26
N GLY A 25 8.82 13.89 -4.63
CA GLY A 25 8.14 14.14 -3.36
C GLY A 25 9.10 14.61 -2.26
N ILE A 26 10.25 13.94 -2.10
CA ILE A 26 11.26 14.33 -1.11
C ILE A 26 11.88 15.69 -1.44
N MET A 27 12.25 15.94 -2.69
CA MET A 27 12.83 17.21 -3.12
C MET A 27 11.89 18.41 -2.92
N TYR A 28 10.57 18.18 -3.02
CA TYR A 28 9.55 19.20 -2.74
C TYR A 28 9.21 19.35 -1.26
N TRP A 29 9.43 18.34 -0.41
CA TRP A 29 9.13 18.43 1.03
C TRP A 29 10.22 19.15 1.81
N LYS A 30 11.47 18.68 1.72
CA LYS A 30 12.61 19.31 2.39
C LYS A 30 13.76 19.36 1.40
N HIS A 31 14.63 20.37 1.53
CA HIS A 31 15.84 20.51 0.72
C HIS A 31 16.91 19.47 1.11
N TYR A 32 16.56 18.19 1.10
CA TYR A 32 17.50 17.10 1.28
C TYR A 32 18.57 17.13 0.19
N THR A 33 19.79 16.77 0.56
CA THR A 33 20.88 16.71 -0.41
C THR A 33 20.59 15.63 -1.47
N PHE A 34 20.99 15.89 -2.71
CA PHE A 34 20.84 14.93 -3.80
C PHE A 34 21.45 13.56 -3.47
N GLY A 35 22.60 13.55 -2.76
CA GLY A 35 23.25 12.32 -2.31
C GLY A 35 22.41 11.49 -1.34
N TYR A 36 21.71 12.14 -0.39
CA TYR A 36 20.80 11.45 0.53
C TYR A 36 19.62 10.83 -0.22
N VAL A 37 19.00 11.59 -1.12
CA VAL A 37 17.88 11.12 -1.96
C VAL A 37 18.31 9.90 -2.78
N LEU A 38 19.48 9.96 -3.44
CA LEU A 38 20.02 8.85 -4.22
C LEU A 38 20.26 7.60 -3.38
N LEU A 39 20.84 7.75 -2.18
CA LEU A 39 21.10 6.62 -1.29
C LEU A 39 19.79 5.93 -0.86
N VAL A 40 18.78 6.69 -0.43
CA VAL A 40 17.49 6.13 -0.03
C VAL A 40 16.81 5.43 -1.21
N LEU A 41 16.86 6.02 -2.41
CA LEU A 41 16.32 5.43 -3.63
C LEU A 41 17.02 4.13 -4.02
N LEU A 42 18.34 4.05 -3.89
CA LEU A 42 19.09 2.84 -4.18
C LEU A 42 18.69 1.71 -3.21
N LEU A 43 18.66 1.99 -1.91
CA LEU A 43 18.35 0.96 -0.92
C LEU A 43 16.89 0.50 -0.99
N LYS A 44 15.93 1.44 -0.92
CA LYS A 44 14.51 1.09 -0.93
C LYS A 44 14.03 0.65 -2.32
N GLY A 45 14.50 1.31 -3.37
CA GLY A 45 14.10 0.99 -4.74
C GLY A 45 14.53 -0.41 -5.18
N VAL A 46 15.71 -0.88 -4.79
CA VAL A 46 16.13 -2.26 -5.09
C VAL A 46 15.18 -3.29 -4.45
N LEU A 47 14.73 -3.05 -3.21
CA LEU A 47 13.74 -3.92 -2.56
C LEU A 47 12.40 -3.89 -3.31
N ILE A 48 11.92 -2.72 -3.71
CA ILE A 48 10.69 -2.60 -4.52
C ILE A 48 10.82 -3.38 -5.83
N PHE A 49 11.95 -3.29 -6.51
CA PHE A 49 12.18 -4.04 -7.74
C PHE A 49 12.17 -5.55 -7.49
N ILE A 50 12.86 -6.03 -6.45
CA ILE A 50 12.95 -7.45 -6.11
C ILE A 50 11.57 -8.01 -5.75
N PHE A 51 10.84 -7.34 -4.85
CA PHE A 51 9.50 -7.78 -4.45
C PHE A 51 8.51 -7.74 -5.63
N SER A 52 8.59 -6.73 -6.49
CA SER A 52 7.79 -6.67 -7.71
C SER A 52 8.11 -7.84 -8.64
N LEU A 53 9.39 -8.15 -8.85
CA LEU A 53 9.82 -9.24 -9.73
C LEU A 53 9.29 -10.59 -9.23
N PHE A 54 9.46 -10.89 -7.95
CA PHE A 54 8.94 -12.12 -7.36
C PHE A 54 7.42 -12.16 -7.37
N GLY A 55 6.76 -11.08 -6.98
CA GLY A 55 5.29 -10.99 -6.96
C GLY A 55 4.68 -11.24 -8.34
N LEU A 56 5.23 -10.63 -9.40
CA LEU A 56 4.80 -10.85 -10.78
C LEU A 56 5.12 -12.28 -11.27
N ALA A 57 6.22 -12.88 -10.82
CA ALA A 57 6.54 -14.26 -11.16
C ALA A 57 5.53 -15.24 -10.54
N PHE A 58 5.18 -15.06 -9.26
CA PHE A 58 4.19 -15.91 -8.57
C PHE A 58 2.77 -15.72 -9.12
N SER A 59 2.35 -14.49 -9.49
CA SER A 59 1.01 -14.28 -10.05
C SER A 59 0.77 -15.08 -11.33
N LYS A 60 1.80 -15.25 -12.16
CA LYS A 60 1.71 -16.02 -13.40
C LYS A 60 1.43 -17.50 -13.14
N GLU A 61 2.08 -18.09 -12.14
CA GLU A 61 1.84 -19.49 -11.73
C GLU A 61 0.44 -19.69 -11.14
N LEU A 62 -0.22 -18.61 -10.72
CA LEU A 62 -1.58 -18.59 -10.18
C LEU A 62 -2.65 -18.30 -11.24
N ASP A 63 -2.28 -18.16 -12.51
CA ASP A 63 -3.16 -17.70 -13.60
C ASP A 63 -3.90 -16.38 -13.26
N PHE A 64 -3.18 -15.47 -12.59
CA PHE A 64 -3.71 -14.20 -12.15
C PHE A 64 -2.99 -13.05 -12.89
N GLU A 65 -3.76 -12.09 -13.40
CA GLU A 65 -3.22 -10.89 -14.03
C GLU A 65 -3.13 -9.73 -13.01
N PRO A 66 -1.93 -9.38 -12.51
CA PRO A 66 -1.77 -8.33 -11.52
C PRO A 66 -1.78 -6.92 -12.12
N LEU A 67 -1.56 -6.74 -13.44
CA LEU A 67 -1.45 -5.42 -14.08
C LEU A 67 -2.47 -5.23 -15.22
N PRO A 68 -3.79 -5.36 -14.96
CA PRO A 68 -4.81 -5.33 -16.00
C PRO A 68 -4.93 -3.98 -16.71
N LEU A 69 -4.69 -2.85 -16.04
CA LEU A 69 -4.83 -1.53 -16.65
C LEU A 69 -3.71 -1.27 -17.66
N VAL A 70 -2.46 -1.51 -17.26
CA VAL A 70 -1.29 -1.31 -18.12
C VAL A 70 -1.42 -2.13 -19.41
N ARG A 71 -1.97 -3.35 -19.33
CA ARG A 71 -2.20 -4.20 -20.51
C ARG A 71 -3.33 -3.71 -21.43
N ASN A 72 -4.32 -3.01 -20.89
CA ASN A 72 -5.53 -2.63 -21.61
C ASN A 72 -5.65 -1.12 -21.87
N ILE A 73 -4.58 -0.34 -21.68
CA ILE A 73 -4.62 1.13 -21.75
C ILE A 73 -5.17 1.69 -23.07
N LYS A 74 -5.03 0.95 -24.18
CA LYS A 74 -5.57 1.34 -25.50
C LYS A 74 -7.09 1.18 -25.62
N ASN A 75 -7.74 0.44 -24.70
CA ASN A 75 -9.17 0.19 -24.72
C ASN A 75 -9.89 1.14 -23.76
N VAL A 76 -10.28 2.31 -24.28
CA VAL A 76 -10.93 3.39 -23.51
C VAL A 76 -12.14 2.90 -22.71
N LYS A 77 -12.98 2.03 -23.28
CA LYS A 77 -14.15 1.48 -22.57
C LYS A 77 -13.74 0.66 -21.34
N LYS A 78 -12.75 -0.22 -21.49
CA LYS A 78 -12.24 -1.02 -20.35
C LYS A 78 -11.58 -0.13 -19.29
N VAL A 79 -10.83 0.89 -19.72
CA VAL A 79 -10.21 1.88 -18.82
C VAL A 79 -11.29 2.63 -18.03
N GLY A 80 -12.34 3.12 -18.69
CA GLY A 80 -13.45 3.81 -18.02
C GLY A 80 -14.18 2.95 -16.99
N ILE A 81 -14.45 1.68 -17.33
CA ILE A 81 -15.04 0.72 -16.38
C ILE A 81 -14.11 0.51 -15.19
N TRP A 82 -12.81 0.32 -15.44
CA TRP A 82 -11.80 0.13 -14.40
C TRP A 82 -11.69 1.33 -13.46
N ILE A 83 -11.73 2.56 -13.98
CA ILE A 83 -11.72 3.78 -13.16
C ILE A 83 -12.99 3.81 -12.29
N GLY A 84 -14.16 3.57 -12.89
CA GLY A 84 -15.43 3.55 -12.17
C GLY A 84 -15.47 2.51 -11.05
N THR A 85 -15.03 1.28 -11.31
CA THR A 85 -14.99 0.22 -10.29
C THR A 85 -13.94 0.49 -9.22
N THR A 86 -12.79 1.07 -9.56
CA THR A 86 -11.77 1.50 -8.60
C THR A 86 -12.32 2.57 -7.66
N PHE A 87 -13.04 3.56 -8.19
CA PHE A 87 -13.69 4.60 -7.39
C PHE A 87 -14.78 4.04 -6.46
N ILE A 88 -15.63 3.13 -6.95
CA ILE A 88 -16.64 2.47 -6.11
C ILE A 88 -15.98 1.70 -4.97
N MET A 89 -14.91 0.94 -5.25
CA MET A 89 -14.18 0.21 -4.23
C MET A 89 -13.51 1.15 -3.22
N PHE A 90 -12.96 2.29 -3.67
CA PHE A 90 -12.47 3.33 -2.76
C PHE A 90 -13.56 3.77 -1.78
N VAL A 91 -14.73 4.18 -2.27
CA VAL A 91 -15.85 4.63 -1.41
C VAL A 91 -16.27 3.55 -0.41
N ILE A 92 -16.37 2.29 -0.85
CA ILE A 92 -16.71 1.16 0.02
C ILE A 92 -15.65 0.98 1.11
N ILE A 93 -14.37 1.03 0.76
CA ILE A 93 -13.28 0.82 1.72
C ILE A 93 -13.21 1.96 2.71
N THR A 94 -13.30 3.21 2.26
CA THR A 94 -13.38 4.38 3.14
C THR A 94 -14.53 4.25 4.13
N PHE A 95 -15.74 3.92 3.63
CA PHE A 95 -16.91 3.74 4.49
C PHE A 95 -16.71 2.64 5.54
N VAL A 96 -16.22 1.46 5.15
CA VAL A 96 -15.97 0.36 6.08
C VAL A 96 -14.86 0.71 7.08
N ALA A 97 -13.79 1.38 6.64
CA ALA A 97 -12.73 1.84 7.52
C ALA A 97 -13.25 2.86 8.54
N SER A 98 -14.06 3.83 8.13
CA SER A 98 -14.68 4.81 9.05
C SER A 98 -15.58 4.15 10.08
N ILE A 99 -16.43 3.18 9.69
CA ILE A 99 -17.24 2.41 10.64
C ILE A 99 -16.36 1.62 11.61
N THR A 100 -15.33 0.96 11.07
CA THR A 100 -14.40 0.17 11.88
C THR A 100 -13.73 1.05 12.93
N SER A 101 -13.21 2.21 12.54
CA SER A 101 -12.62 3.18 13.46
C SER A 101 -13.64 3.68 14.50
N MET A 102 -14.87 4.00 14.09
CA MET A 102 -15.93 4.44 14.99
C MET A 102 -16.28 3.38 16.07
N VAL A 103 -16.25 2.10 15.71
CA VAL A 103 -16.53 1.00 16.66
C VAL A 103 -15.30 0.65 17.51
N MET A 104 -14.11 0.61 16.90
CA MET A 104 -12.88 0.21 17.58
C MET A 104 -12.37 1.29 18.54
N TYR A 105 -12.59 2.57 18.26
CA TYR A 105 -12.14 3.66 19.12
C TYR A 105 -12.65 3.54 20.57
N PRO A 106 -13.97 3.46 20.85
CA PRO A 106 -14.47 3.33 22.22
C PRO A 106 -14.06 2.02 22.89
N ILE A 107 -13.89 0.92 22.14
CA ILE A 107 -13.36 -0.34 22.68
C ILE A 107 -11.93 -0.12 23.16
N SER A 108 -11.12 0.50 22.33
CA SER A 108 -9.71 0.74 22.58
C SER A 108 -9.50 1.68 23.76
N THR A 109 -10.26 2.79 23.85
CA THR A 109 -10.12 3.76 24.94
C THR A 109 -10.76 3.30 26.25
N ASN A 110 -11.96 2.70 26.21
CA ASN A 110 -12.75 2.46 27.43
C ASN A 110 -12.54 1.06 28.01
N ILE A 111 -12.17 0.08 27.18
CA ILE A 111 -11.96 -1.31 27.62
C ILE A 111 -10.48 -1.63 27.72
N LEU A 112 -9.69 -1.21 26.72
CA LEU A 112 -8.26 -1.53 26.66
C LEU A 112 -7.36 -0.40 27.20
N HIS A 113 -7.92 0.79 27.45
CA HIS A 113 -7.21 1.96 27.94
C HIS A 113 -6.04 2.40 27.05
N GLU A 114 -6.17 2.23 25.74
CA GLU A 114 -5.21 2.75 24.76
C GLU A 114 -5.24 4.28 24.74
N THR A 115 -4.07 4.87 24.55
CA THR A 115 -3.90 6.33 24.55
C THR A 115 -3.74 6.79 23.11
N PHE A 116 -4.56 7.74 22.70
CA PHE A 116 -4.46 8.33 21.37
C PHE A 116 -3.76 9.70 21.49
N PRO A 117 -2.81 10.00 20.59
CA PRO A 117 -2.21 11.33 20.51
C PRO A 117 -3.30 12.38 20.26
N SER A 118 -3.18 13.53 20.92
CA SER A 118 -4.06 14.67 20.69
C SER A 118 -3.86 15.24 19.28
N GLU A 119 -4.87 15.91 18.72
CA GLU A 119 -4.72 16.62 17.43
C GLU A 119 -3.51 17.57 17.45
N SER A 120 -3.30 18.27 18.58
CA SER A 120 -2.17 19.16 18.80
C SER A 120 -0.80 18.48 18.74
N PHE A 121 -0.70 17.17 19.04
CA PHE A 121 0.54 16.41 18.88
C PHE A 121 0.93 16.37 17.40
N PHE A 122 -0.02 16.08 16.51
CA PHE A 122 0.26 15.99 15.08
C PHE A 122 0.61 17.35 14.47
N GLU A 123 -0.10 18.41 14.84
CA GLU A 123 0.16 19.77 14.37
C GLU A 123 1.57 20.26 14.74
N THR A 124 2.09 19.85 15.89
CA THR A 124 3.38 20.33 16.42
C THR A 124 4.57 19.45 16.02
N HIS A 125 4.36 18.17 15.73
CA HIS A 125 5.43 17.22 15.41
C HIS A 125 5.57 16.93 13.91
N PHE A 126 4.56 17.25 13.11
CA PHE A 126 4.57 17.06 11.66
C PHE A 126 4.35 18.38 10.93
N GLU A 127 5.44 19.11 10.68
CA GLU A 127 5.41 20.22 9.72
C GLU A 127 5.07 19.64 8.34
N GLY A 128 3.81 19.79 7.95
CA GLY A 128 3.24 19.15 6.77
C GLY A 128 3.98 19.57 5.49
N PRO A 129 4.37 18.63 4.63
CA PRO A 129 4.82 18.98 3.29
C PRO A 129 3.74 19.78 2.54
N PRO A 130 4.10 20.54 1.49
CA PRO A 130 3.13 21.01 0.53
C PRO A 130 2.27 19.84 0.03
N PHE A 131 0.97 20.07 -0.20
CA PHE A 131 0.03 19.00 -0.58
C PHE A 131 0.52 18.12 -1.74
N PHE A 132 1.17 18.72 -2.74
CA PHE A 132 1.74 17.97 -3.86
C PHE A 132 2.86 17.00 -3.43
N ALA A 133 3.73 17.41 -2.50
CA ALA A 133 4.75 16.54 -1.93
C ALA A 133 4.11 15.42 -1.08
N VAL A 134 3.08 15.73 -0.28
CA VAL A 134 2.30 14.73 0.47
C VAL A 134 1.75 13.67 -0.48
N PHE A 135 1.07 14.09 -1.55
CA PHE A 135 0.50 13.18 -2.55
C PHE A 135 1.56 12.24 -3.14
N LEU A 136 2.69 12.79 -3.58
CA LEU A 136 3.77 11.99 -4.19
C LEU A 136 4.42 11.01 -3.20
N LEU A 137 4.63 11.46 -1.95
CA LEU A 137 5.22 10.62 -0.90
C LEU A 137 4.26 9.51 -0.46
N LEU A 138 2.96 9.80 -0.32
CA LEU A 138 1.94 8.80 -0.05
C LEU A 138 1.79 7.81 -1.21
N PHE A 139 1.82 8.31 -2.45
CA PHE A 139 1.77 7.46 -3.64
C PHE A 139 2.98 6.53 -3.72
N ALA A 140 4.19 7.01 -3.41
CA ALA A 140 5.39 6.17 -3.36
C ALA A 140 5.40 5.20 -2.16
N GLY A 141 5.06 5.68 -0.97
CA GLY A 141 5.09 4.92 0.29
C GLY A 141 3.91 3.98 0.44
N ALA A 142 2.75 4.51 0.80
CA ALA A 142 1.53 3.71 1.01
C ALA A 142 1.05 3.07 -0.29
N GLY A 143 0.98 3.87 -1.36
CA GLY A 143 0.49 3.43 -2.67
C GLY A 143 1.35 2.32 -3.28
N ILE A 144 2.63 2.58 -3.54
CA ILE A 144 3.50 1.62 -4.24
C ILE A 144 4.21 0.70 -3.27
N ALA A 145 4.99 1.21 -2.31
CA ALA A 145 5.88 0.36 -1.53
C ALA A 145 5.13 -0.67 -0.68
N GLU A 146 4.10 -0.25 0.04
CA GLU A 146 3.30 -1.16 0.87
C GLU A 146 2.46 -2.12 0.01
N GLU A 147 1.84 -1.65 -1.08
CA GLU A 147 1.07 -2.55 -1.96
C GLU A 147 1.98 -3.55 -2.69
N VAL A 148 3.20 -3.17 -3.06
CA VAL A 148 4.19 -4.11 -3.62
C VAL A 148 4.52 -5.20 -2.60
N LEU A 149 4.80 -4.80 -1.36
CA LEU A 149 5.19 -5.75 -0.32
C LEU A 149 4.03 -6.67 0.07
N PHE A 150 2.84 -6.13 0.33
CA PHE A 150 1.75 -6.88 0.92
C PHE A 150 0.80 -7.49 -0.10
N ARG A 151 0.51 -6.82 -1.23
CA ARG A 151 -0.46 -7.30 -2.23
C ARG A 151 0.24 -8.00 -3.37
N LEU A 152 1.22 -7.37 -4.00
CA LEU A 152 1.90 -7.99 -5.13
C LEU A 152 2.80 -9.16 -4.68
N PHE A 153 3.57 -8.99 -3.61
CA PHE A 153 4.47 -10.02 -3.11
C PHE A 153 3.79 -10.97 -2.11
N ALA A 154 3.39 -10.49 -0.92
CA ALA A 154 2.95 -11.38 0.15
C ALA A 154 1.67 -12.18 -0.20
N VAL A 155 0.61 -11.55 -0.75
CA VAL A 155 -0.59 -12.30 -1.18
C VAL A 155 -0.22 -13.39 -2.19
N ASN A 156 0.57 -13.08 -3.22
CA ASN A 156 0.90 -14.07 -4.26
C ASN A 156 1.78 -15.20 -3.71
N VAL A 157 2.75 -14.91 -2.85
CA VAL A 157 3.59 -15.93 -2.19
C VAL A 157 2.73 -16.85 -1.31
N ILE A 158 1.89 -16.28 -0.44
CA ILE A 158 1.04 -17.07 0.46
C ILE A 158 0.03 -17.87 -0.36
N TRP A 159 -0.57 -17.28 -1.40
CA TRP A 159 -1.50 -17.99 -2.28
C TRP A 159 -0.80 -19.12 -3.02
N TYR A 160 0.42 -18.90 -3.51
CA TYR A 160 1.20 -19.94 -4.17
C TYR A 160 1.44 -21.16 -3.26
N TYR A 161 1.79 -20.95 -1.99
CA TYR A 161 2.05 -22.08 -1.08
C TYR A 161 0.78 -22.72 -0.51
N THR A 162 -0.23 -21.91 -0.15
CA THR A 162 -1.47 -22.42 0.45
C THR A 162 -2.49 -22.95 -0.58
N LYS A 163 -2.30 -22.58 -1.86
CA LYS A 163 -3.28 -22.79 -2.95
C LYS A 163 -4.67 -22.24 -2.64
N ASN A 164 -4.79 -21.32 -1.67
CA ASN A 164 -6.06 -20.76 -1.23
C ASN A 164 -5.99 -19.23 -1.14
N ALA A 165 -6.63 -18.56 -2.10
CA ALA A 165 -6.66 -17.11 -2.17
C ALA A 165 -7.29 -16.45 -0.93
N LYS A 166 -8.28 -17.09 -0.28
CA LYS A 166 -8.93 -16.52 0.90
C LYS A 166 -7.99 -16.51 2.09
N ILE A 167 -7.22 -17.59 2.28
CA ILE A 167 -6.18 -17.66 3.31
C ILE A 167 -5.10 -16.62 3.03
N ALA A 168 -4.65 -16.51 1.78
CA ALA A 168 -3.65 -15.51 1.40
C ALA A 168 -4.09 -14.07 1.68
N ILE A 169 -5.34 -13.73 1.37
CA ILE A 169 -5.93 -12.42 1.70
C ILE A 169 -5.88 -12.19 3.21
N VAL A 170 -6.38 -13.12 4.02
CA VAL A 170 -6.45 -12.94 5.48
C VAL A 170 -5.05 -12.83 6.08
N VAL A 171 -4.15 -13.76 5.76
CA VAL A 171 -2.80 -13.80 6.35
C VAL A 171 -1.97 -12.59 5.95
N SER A 172 -1.96 -12.20 4.68
CA SER A 172 -1.23 -10.99 4.25
C SER A 172 -1.76 -9.71 4.91
N SER A 173 -3.06 -9.65 5.18
CA SER A 173 -3.69 -8.50 5.83
C SER A 173 -3.36 -8.42 7.33
N ILE A 174 -3.26 -9.56 8.01
CA ILE A 174 -2.78 -9.61 9.40
C ILE A 174 -1.31 -9.16 9.47
N ILE A 175 -0.46 -9.65 8.55
CA ILE A 175 0.94 -9.21 8.47
C ILE A 175 1.01 -7.70 8.21
N PHE A 176 0.14 -7.17 7.35
CA PHE A 176 0.04 -5.73 7.09
C PHE A 176 -0.37 -4.92 8.33
N GLY A 177 -1.35 -5.39 9.10
CA GLY A 177 -1.71 -4.77 10.38
C GLY A 177 -0.56 -4.76 11.38
N LEU A 178 0.10 -5.91 11.54
CA LEU A 178 1.27 -6.06 12.41
C LEU A 178 2.52 -5.31 11.91
N TYR A 179 2.62 -4.98 10.62
CA TYR A 179 3.77 -4.22 10.10
C TYR A 179 3.85 -2.80 10.67
N HIS A 180 2.70 -2.16 10.89
CA HIS A 180 2.63 -0.81 11.49
C HIS A 180 3.17 -0.77 12.91
N LEU A 181 3.23 -1.93 13.53
CA LEU A 181 3.70 -2.18 14.87
C LEU A 181 5.23 -2.47 14.92
N THR A 182 5.93 -2.42 13.78
CA THR A 182 7.37 -2.75 13.72
C THR A 182 8.25 -1.53 13.43
N PRO A 183 9.55 -1.55 13.79
CA PRO A 183 10.50 -0.48 13.44
C PRO A 183 10.69 -0.24 11.94
N LEU A 184 10.10 -1.07 11.08
CA LEU A 184 10.07 -0.85 9.64
C LEU A 184 9.10 0.26 9.24
N ASN A 185 8.11 0.57 10.09
CA ASN A 185 7.22 1.71 9.96
C ASN A 185 7.74 2.87 10.82
N SER A 186 7.89 4.05 10.22
CA SER A 186 8.40 5.23 10.94
C SER A 186 7.44 5.75 12.02
N LEU A 187 6.17 5.35 11.99
CA LEU A 187 5.14 5.74 12.96
C LEU A 187 4.92 4.69 14.05
N HIS A 188 5.74 3.64 14.12
CA HIS A 188 5.53 2.54 15.07
C HIS A 188 5.53 2.99 16.53
N GLU A 189 6.35 3.99 16.89
CA GLU A 189 6.40 4.53 18.26
C GLU A 189 5.06 5.17 18.66
N ILE A 190 4.40 5.86 17.72
CA ILE A 190 3.07 6.43 17.93
C ILE A 190 2.02 5.32 18.00
N PHE A 191 2.08 4.37 17.06
CA PHE A 191 1.13 3.25 17.01
C PHE A 191 1.27 2.29 18.19
N TRP A 192 2.38 2.32 18.92
CA TRP A 192 2.58 1.56 20.17
C TRP A 192 1.67 2.00 21.31
N GLU A 193 1.12 3.21 21.25
CA GLU A 193 0.19 3.72 22.26
C GLU A 193 -1.25 3.21 22.07
N TYR A 194 -1.59 2.73 20.86
CA TYR A 194 -2.89 2.18 20.49
C TYR A 194 -2.81 0.95 19.53
N PRO A 195 -2.08 -0.10 19.93
CA PRO A 195 -1.73 -1.22 19.04
C PRO A 195 -2.93 -2.05 18.60
N PHE A 196 -3.92 -2.28 19.46
CA PHE A 196 -5.13 -3.03 19.13
C PHE A 196 -5.96 -2.28 18.09
N PHE A 197 -6.19 -0.98 18.32
CA PHE A 197 -6.88 -0.14 17.35
C PHE A 197 -6.19 -0.18 15.99
N GLN A 198 -4.87 0.04 15.97
CA GLN A 198 -4.09 0.11 14.73
C GLN A 198 -4.09 -1.23 13.98
N VAL A 199 -3.77 -2.34 14.66
CA VAL A 199 -3.72 -3.67 14.01
C VAL A 199 -5.08 -4.05 13.47
N THR A 200 -6.16 -3.79 14.21
CA THR A 200 -7.51 -4.19 13.81
C THR A 200 -7.99 -3.39 12.59
N THR A 201 -7.84 -2.06 12.63
CA THR A 201 -8.24 -1.17 11.52
C THR A 201 -7.42 -1.46 10.26
N CYS A 202 -6.09 -1.58 10.38
CA CYS A 202 -5.22 -1.92 9.26
C CYS A 202 -5.48 -3.34 8.72
N THR A 203 -5.77 -4.32 9.57
CA THR A 203 -6.10 -5.68 9.11
C THR A 203 -7.39 -5.68 8.29
N ILE A 204 -8.43 -4.97 8.74
CA ILE A 204 -9.70 -4.89 8.01
C ILE A 204 -9.52 -4.15 6.67
N ALA A 205 -8.82 -3.00 6.68
CA ALA A 205 -8.48 -2.29 5.45
C ALA A 205 -7.64 -3.17 4.51
N GLY A 206 -6.66 -3.89 5.04
CA GLY A 206 -5.82 -4.84 4.33
C GLY A 206 -6.62 -5.94 3.64
N ILE A 207 -7.64 -6.51 4.31
CA ILE A 207 -8.51 -7.55 3.73
C ILE A 207 -9.23 -7.00 2.49
N LEU A 208 -9.78 -5.79 2.58
CA LEU A 208 -10.49 -5.17 1.48
C LEU A 208 -9.57 -4.78 0.33
N LEU A 209 -8.37 -4.27 0.64
CA LEU A 209 -7.35 -3.96 -0.37
C LEU A 209 -6.84 -5.24 -1.05
N ALA A 210 -6.53 -6.30 -0.32
CA ALA A 210 -6.13 -7.59 -0.90
C ALA A 210 -7.26 -8.25 -1.72
N TYR A 211 -8.52 -8.11 -1.30
CA TYR A 211 -9.66 -8.51 -2.12
C TYR A 211 -9.76 -7.68 -3.41
N THR A 212 -9.58 -6.37 -3.31
CA THR A 212 -9.60 -5.45 -4.46
C THR A 212 -8.46 -5.76 -5.43
N TYR A 213 -7.26 -6.03 -4.92
CA TYR A 213 -6.11 -6.47 -5.71
C TYR A 213 -6.47 -7.70 -6.56
N LYS A 214 -7.07 -8.73 -5.95
CA LYS A 214 -7.50 -9.93 -6.67
C LYS A 214 -8.55 -9.65 -7.75
N LYS A 215 -9.38 -8.62 -7.58
CA LYS A 215 -10.50 -8.32 -8.49
C LYS A 215 -10.17 -7.31 -9.58
N LEU A 216 -9.40 -6.28 -9.26
CA LEU A 216 -9.16 -5.10 -10.09
C LEU A 216 -7.68 -4.90 -10.45
N GLY A 217 -6.77 -5.63 -9.80
CA GLY A 217 -5.33 -5.56 -10.05
C GLY A 217 -4.57 -4.63 -9.11
N PHE A 218 -3.26 -4.62 -9.28
CA PHE A 218 -2.30 -3.84 -8.50
C PHE A 218 -2.50 -2.34 -8.66
N GLU A 219 -2.77 -1.85 -9.87
CA GLU A 219 -2.91 -0.43 -10.11
C GLU A 219 -4.08 0.18 -9.33
N SER A 220 -5.15 -0.58 -9.11
CA SER A 220 -6.33 -0.09 -8.38
C SER A 220 -6.01 0.09 -6.91
N VAL A 221 -5.31 -0.88 -6.31
CA VAL A 221 -4.97 -0.82 -4.88
C VAL A 221 -3.94 0.25 -4.58
N VAL A 222 -2.99 0.50 -5.49
CA VAL A 222 -2.06 1.64 -5.39
C VAL A 222 -2.84 2.95 -5.30
N VAL A 223 -3.78 3.16 -6.22
CA VAL A 223 -4.59 4.39 -6.28
C VAL A 223 -5.48 4.52 -5.04
N ILE A 224 -6.21 3.46 -4.70
CA ILE A 224 -7.12 3.44 -3.55
C ILE A 224 -6.34 3.71 -2.25
N HIS A 225 -5.26 2.99 -2.00
CA HIS A 225 -4.50 3.11 -0.76
C HIS A 225 -3.83 4.49 -0.64
N THR A 226 -3.37 5.07 -1.76
CA THR A 226 -2.90 6.46 -1.79
C THR A 226 -4.01 7.42 -1.32
N PHE A 227 -5.22 7.29 -1.88
CA PHE A 227 -6.33 8.18 -1.51
C PHE A 227 -6.85 7.96 -0.10
N LEU A 228 -6.85 6.73 0.42
CA LEU A 228 -7.21 6.44 1.81
C LEU A 228 -6.27 7.09 2.84
N ASN A 229 -5.05 7.43 2.45
CA ASN A 229 -4.12 8.16 3.32
C ASN A 229 -4.20 9.69 3.12
N ILE A 230 -4.97 10.15 2.13
CA ILE A 230 -5.19 11.59 1.86
C ILE A 230 -6.49 12.07 2.50
N PHE A 231 -7.54 11.24 2.51
CA PHE A 231 -8.89 11.54 2.97
C PHE A 231 -9.26 10.68 4.18
#